data_AF-A0A4S8QL08-F1
#
_entry.id   AF-A0A4S8QL08-F1
#
_cell.length_a   1.000
_cell.length_b   1.000
_cell.length_c   1.000
_cell.angle_alpha   90.00
_cell.angle_beta   90.00
_cell.angle_gamma   90.00
#
_symmetry.space_group_name_H-M   'P 1'
#
loop_
_entity.id
_entity.type
_entity.pdbx_description
1 polymer ?
#
loop_
_entity_poly.entity_id
_entity_poly.type
_entity_poly.pdbx_seq_one_letter_code
_entity_poly.pdbx_strand_id
1 'polypeptide(L)'
;MALKQIFYISSIVALLAAVFSAVSPLITVPGFLAGNSFRTLSYDPLIQHIENFITPQEAHHLVQIAQSKFRPSRAIETDGRVVATHERTSSTAYLPSDDPIVQCIRARASEYQGYVDLEMMESLQVTR
;
A
#
# COMPACT_ATOMS: atom_id res chain seq x y z
N MET A 1 -55.33 14.07 -6.64
CA MET A 1 -54.48 14.42 -5.48
C MET A 1 -53.07 13.83 -5.59
N ALA A 2 -52.91 12.58 -6.06
CA ALA A 2 -51.62 11.89 -6.16
C ALA A 2 -50.56 12.57 -7.07
N LEU A 3 -50.95 13.16 -8.20
CA LEU A 3 -49.98 13.73 -9.16
C LEU A 3 -49.21 14.94 -8.58
N LYS A 4 -49.88 15.80 -7.82
CA LYS A 4 -49.24 16.95 -7.15
C LYS A 4 -48.26 16.50 -6.06
N GLN A 5 -48.56 15.41 -5.35
CA GLN A 5 -47.64 14.83 -4.38
C GLN A 5 -46.39 14.26 -5.06
N ILE A 6 -46.53 13.58 -6.20
CA ILE A 6 -45.37 13.02 -6.93
C ILE A 6 -44.40 14.13 -7.38
N PHE A 7 -44.92 15.22 -7.93
CA PHE A 7 -44.08 16.37 -8.32
C PHE A 7 -43.41 17.03 -7.11
N TYR A 8 -44.11 17.12 -5.98
CA TYR A 8 -43.58 17.72 -4.76
C TYR A 8 -42.44 16.87 -4.15
N ILE A 9 -42.62 15.55 -4.08
CA ILE A 9 -41.60 14.62 -3.58
C ILE A 9 -40.39 14.61 -4.52
N SER A 10 -40.60 14.60 -5.84
CA SER A 10 -39.49 14.68 -6.82
C SER A 10 -38.69 15.97 -6.69
N SER A 11 -39.36 17.10 -6.44
CA SER A 11 -38.69 18.39 -6.24
C SER A 11 -37.86 18.39 -4.97
N ILE A 12 -38.38 17.84 -3.86
CA ILE A 12 -37.64 17.72 -2.59
C ILE A 12 -36.41 16.82 -2.73
N VAL A 13 -36.55 15.66 -3.39
CA VAL A 13 -35.42 14.74 -3.60
C VAL A 13 -34.34 15.37 -4.48
N ALA A 14 -34.72 16.06 -5.55
CA ALA A 14 -33.77 16.77 -6.40
C ALA A 14 -33.04 17.88 -5.66
N LEU A 15 -33.74 18.60 -4.77
CA LEU A 15 -33.17 19.68 -3.98
C LEU A 15 -32.23 19.15 -2.89
N LEU A 16 -32.59 18.04 -2.23
CA LEU A 16 -31.72 17.33 -1.30
C LEU A 16 -30.46 16.79 -1.98
N ALA A 17 -30.59 16.20 -3.17
CA ALA A 17 -29.45 15.72 -3.95
C ALA A 17 -28.52 16.88 -4.38
N ALA A 18 -29.09 18.01 -4.81
CA ALA A 18 -28.32 19.20 -5.18
C ALA A 18 -27.58 19.80 -3.98
N VAL A 19 -28.23 19.87 -2.81
CA VAL A 19 -27.60 20.35 -1.57
C VAL A 19 -26.53 19.37 -1.10
N PHE A 20 -26.76 18.05 -1.15
CA PHE A 20 -25.74 17.06 -0.79
C PHE A 20 -24.53 17.12 -1.73
N SER A 21 -24.75 17.40 -3.02
CA SER A 21 -23.67 17.59 -4.00
C SER A 21 -22.92 18.91 -3.82
N ALA A 22 -23.61 19.99 -3.40
CA ALA A 22 -23.00 21.30 -3.14
C ALA A 22 -22.29 21.38 -1.77
N VAL A 23 -22.72 20.57 -0.80
CA VAL A 23 -22.16 20.50 0.57
C VAL A 23 -21.14 19.38 0.70
N SER A 24 -21.08 18.45 -0.25
CA SER A 24 -19.89 17.63 -0.42
C SER A 24 -18.81 18.54 -1.00
N PRO A 25 -17.83 19.06 -0.23
CA PRO A 25 -16.60 19.43 -0.88
C PRO A 25 -16.20 18.18 -1.64
N LEU A 26 -15.98 18.31 -2.95
CA LEU A 26 -15.02 17.44 -3.59
C LEU A 26 -13.81 17.55 -2.65
N ILE A 27 -13.53 16.51 -1.88
CA ILE A 27 -12.35 16.41 -1.03
C ILE A 27 -11.20 16.28 -2.02
N THR A 28 -10.89 17.39 -2.69
CA THR A 28 -9.72 17.56 -3.51
C THR A 28 -8.64 17.85 -2.51
N VAL A 29 -8.20 16.80 -1.80
CA VAL A 29 -6.92 16.83 -1.11
C VAL A 29 -5.91 17.15 -2.20
N PRO A 30 -5.22 18.30 -2.14
CA PRO A 30 -4.17 18.62 -3.09
C PRO A 30 -3.02 17.64 -2.80
N GLY A 31 -3.02 16.51 -3.49
CA GLY A 31 -2.10 15.40 -3.25
C GLY A 31 -2.63 14.03 -3.69
N PHE A 32 -3.95 13.85 -3.82
CA PHE A 32 -4.52 12.52 -4.10
C PHE A 32 -4.53 12.12 -5.59
N LEU A 33 -4.20 13.04 -6.51
CA LEU A 33 -4.12 12.75 -7.95
C LEU A 33 -2.70 12.47 -8.46
N ALA A 34 -1.71 12.39 -7.58
CA ALA A 34 -0.41 11.83 -7.94
C ALA A 34 -0.54 10.31 -8.01
N GLY A 35 -1.20 9.81 -9.06
CA GLY A 35 -1.20 8.38 -9.35
C GLY A 35 0.24 7.87 -9.48
N ASN A 36 0.47 6.62 -9.07
CA ASN A 36 1.79 6.01 -9.21
C ASN A 36 2.21 6.04 -10.67
N SER A 37 3.37 6.64 -10.95
CA SER A 37 3.95 6.63 -12.30
C SER A 37 4.89 5.42 -12.41
N PHE A 38 4.97 4.81 -13.59
CA PHE A 38 5.85 3.66 -13.84
C PHE A 38 6.81 3.95 -14.98
N ARG A 39 8.06 3.51 -14.83
CA ARG A 39 9.11 3.62 -15.84
C ARG A 39 9.78 2.28 -16.03
N THR A 40 9.64 1.69 -17.22
CA THR A 40 10.38 0.49 -17.61
C THR A 40 11.85 0.86 -17.86
N LEU A 41 12.76 0.19 -17.15
CA LEU A 41 14.21 0.35 -17.26
C LEU A 41 14.83 -0.73 -18.16
N SER A 42 14.23 -1.92 -18.17
CA SER A 42 14.64 -3.05 -19.02
C SER A 42 13.42 -3.91 -19.32
N TYR A 43 13.40 -4.54 -20.49
CA TYR A 43 12.34 -5.48 -20.89
C TYR A 43 12.76 -6.94 -20.67
N ASP A 44 14.05 -7.26 -20.75
CA ASP A 44 14.59 -8.60 -20.51
C ASP A 44 15.94 -8.52 -19.77
N PRO A 45 15.97 -8.75 -18.44
CA PRO A 45 14.81 -9.02 -17.59
C PRO A 45 13.91 -7.78 -17.48
N LEU A 46 12.62 -8.00 -17.19
CA LEU A 46 11.68 -6.90 -16.94
C LEU A 46 12.07 -6.17 -15.64
N ILE A 47 12.46 -4.91 -15.75
CA ILE A 47 12.79 -4.05 -14.61
C ILE A 47 11.97 -2.77 -14.73
N GLN A 48 11.21 -2.45 -13.69
CA GLN A 48 10.34 -1.27 -13.65
C GLN A 48 10.54 -0.49 -12.35
N HIS A 49 10.65 0.83 -12.47
CA HIS A 49 10.65 1.76 -11.35
C HIS A 49 9.23 2.29 -11.15
N ILE A 50 8.72 2.16 -9.92
CA ILE A 50 7.37 2.61 -9.55
C ILE A 50 7.53 3.80 -8.61
N GLU A 51 7.15 4.98 -9.10
CA GLU A 51 7.25 6.22 -8.33
C GLU A 51 6.13 6.29 -7.29
N ASN A 52 6.48 6.72 -6.08
CA ASN A 52 5.54 6.92 -4.95
C ASN A 52 4.76 5.67 -4.53
N PHE A 53 5.28 4.46 -4.81
CA PHE A 53 4.62 3.21 -4.44
C PHE A 53 4.33 3.09 -2.93
N ILE A 54 5.26 3.55 -2.09
CA ILE A 54 5.11 3.67 -0.63
C ILE A 54 5.12 5.16 -0.28
N THR A 55 4.11 5.62 0.44
CA THR A 55 4.03 7.01 0.90
C THR A 55 5.03 7.26 2.05
N PRO A 56 5.45 8.52 2.29
CA PRO A 56 6.33 8.84 3.42
C PRO A 56 5.77 8.39 4.78
N GLN A 57 4.45 8.48 4.97
CA GLN A 57 3.76 8.09 6.20
C GLN A 57 3.79 6.56 6.38
N GLU A 58 3.49 5.81 5.31
CA GLU A 58 3.61 4.35 5.31
C GLU A 58 5.05 3.94 5.63
N ALA A 59 6.05 4.51 4.94
CA ALA A 59 7.46 4.21 5.18
C ALA A 59 7.87 4.46 6.64
N HIS A 60 7.43 5.59 7.22
CA HIS A 60 7.70 5.91 8.62
C HIS A 60 7.08 4.87 9.56
N HIS A 61 5.83 4.49 9.33
CA HIS A 61 5.13 3.47 10.10
C HIS A 61 5.84 2.11 10.03
N LEU A 62 6.21 1.65 8.82
CA LEU A 62 6.92 0.39 8.63
C LEU A 62 8.25 0.35 9.41
N VAL A 63 9.01 1.44 9.37
CA VAL A 63 10.27 1.55 10.13
C VAL A 63 10.01 1.55 11.63
N GLN A 64 8.99 2.25 12.11
CA GLN A 64 8.62 2.28 13.53
C GLN A 64 8.28 0.88 14.06
N ILE A 65 7.41 0.14 13.38
CA ILE A 65 7.00 -1.21 13.82
C ILE A 65 8.12 -2.25 13.65
N ALA A 66 9.11 -1.99 12.80
CA ALA A 66 10.29 -2.83 12.60
C ALA A 66 11.34 -2.70 13.70
N GLN A 67 11.45 -1.55 14.38
CA GLN A 67 12.57 -1.23 15.30
C GLN A 67 12.86 -2.34 16.33
N SER A 68 11.83 -2.85 17.00
CA SER A 68 11.99 -3.90 18.03
C SER A 68 12.20 -5.31 17.46
N LYS A 69 12.00 -5.49 16.15
CA LYS A 69 11.98 -6.79 15.46
C LYS A 69 13.23 -7.07 14.64
N PHE A 70 14.13 -6.10 14.47
CA PHE A 70 15.37 -6.31 13.73
C PHE A 70 16.20 -7.43 14.34
N ARG A 71 16.64 -8.36 13.48
CA ARG A 71 17.59 -9.41 13.83
C ARG A 71 18.73 -9.43 12.80
N PRO A 72 19.97 -9.69 13.25
CA PRO A 72 21.10 -9.86 12.34
C PRO A 72 20.80 -10.92 11.30
N SER A 73 21.14 -10.57 10.08
CA SER A 73 20.77 -11.31 8.90
C SER A 73 21.83 -12.42 8.70
N ARG A 74 21.47 -13.70 8.91
CA ARG A 74 22.45 -14.82 9.01
C ARG A 74 22.67 -15.54 7.67
N ALA A 75 23.92 -15.77 7.29
CA ALA A 75 24.33 -16.73 6.28
C ALA A 75 24.93 -17.97 6.96
N ILE A 76 24.58 -19.16 6.46
CA ILE A 76 25.06 -20.44 7.01
C ILE A 76 25.77 -21.17 5.87
N GLU A 77 27.00 -21.61 6.11
CA GLU A 77 27.80 -22.41 5.21
C GLU A 77 27.22 -23.81 5.08
N THR A 78 27.58 -24.53 4.01
CA THR A 78 27.08 -25.90 3.75
C THR A 78 27.47 -26.89 4.85
N ASP A 79 28.51 -26.59 5.63
CA ASP A 79 28.95 -27.38 6.79
C ASP A 79 28.23 -27.01 8.10
N GLY A 80 27.26 -26.10 8.05
CA GLY A 80 26.46 -25.65 9.19
C GLY A 80 27.10 -24.52 10.01
N ARG A 81 28.31 -24.05 9.65
CA ARG A 81 28.92 -22.89 10.31
C ARG A 81 28.23 -21.60 9.92
N VAL A 82 28.12 -20.67 10.85
CA VAL A 82 27.67 -19.32 10.53
C VAL A 82 28.80 -18.65 9.76
N VAL A 83 28.57 -18.38 8.47
CA VAL A 83 29.48 -17.55 7.69
C VAL A 83 29.49 -16.19 8.35
N ALA A 84 30.70 -15.72 8.67
CA ALA A 84 30.88 -14.49 9.41
C ALA A 84 30.02 -13.36 8.84
N THR A 85 29.49 -12.54 9.75
CA THR A 85 28.69 -11.32 9.55
C THR A 85 29.25 -10.30 8.55
N HIS A 86 30.44 -10.53 7.97
CA HIS A 86 31.08 -9.65 7.01
C HIS A 86 30.43 -9.70 5.62
N GLU A 87 29.88 -10.85 5.19
CA GLU A 87 29.20 -10.93 3.89
C GLU A 87 27.74 -10.47 3.94
N ARG A 88 27.10 -10.57 5.10
CA ARG A 88 25.74 -10.06 5.33
C ARG A 88 25.70 -9.22 6.61
N THR A 89 25.94 -7.94 6.44
CA THR A 89 26.02 -6.94 7.52
C THR A 89 24.66 -6.36 7.91
N SER A 90 23.61 -6.68 7.15
CA SER A 90 22.28 -6.14 7.37
C SER A 90 21.58 -6.74 8.59
N SER A 91 20.49 -6.11 8.99
CA SER A 91 19.49 -6.64 9.92
C SER A 91 18.11 -6.57 9.27
N THR A 92 17.33 -7.64 9.41
CA THR A 92 16.00 -7.73 8.81
C THR A 92 14.94 -7.88 9.90
N ALA A 93 13.81 -7.21 9.71
CA ALA A 93 12.62 -7.30 10.53
C ALA A 93 11.45 -7.78 9.66
N TYR A 94 10.80 -8.86 10.08
CA TYR A 94 9.55 -9.33 9.47
C TYR A 94 8.39 -8.58 10.10
N LEU A 95 7.51 -8.02 9.26
CA LEU A 95 6.40 -7.21 9.70
C LEU A 95 5.15 -8.06 9.98
N PRO A 96 4.35 -7.68 11.00
CA PRO A 96 3.08 -8.34 11.30
C PRO A 96 2.12 -8.26 10.11
N SER A 97 1.56 -9.40 9.69
CA SER A 97 0.63 -9.47 8.54
C SER A 97 -0.78 -8.96 8.87
N ASP A 98 -1.10 -8.81 10.15
CA ASP A 98 -2.35 -8.23 10.67
C ASP A 98 -2.29 -6.70 10.81
N ASP A 99 -1.14 -6.07 10.56
CA ASP A 99 -1.04 -4.61 10.54
C ASP A 99 -1.77 -4.04 9.30
N PRO A 100 -2.68 -3.07 9.48
CA PRO A 100 -3.53 -2.58 8.40
C PRO A 100 -2.74 -1.87 7.29
N ILE A 101 -1.62 -1.22 7.62
CA ILE A 101 -0.77 -0.56 6.63
C ILE A 101 0.00 -1.61 5.83
N VAL A 102 0.51 -2.65 6.50
CA VAL A 102 1.14 -3.79 5.82
C VAL A 102 0.16 -4.47 4.86
N GLN A 103 -1.10 -4.69 5.27
CA GLN A 103 -2.12 -5.27 4.40
C GLN A 103 -2.43 -4.40 3.18
N CYS A 104 -2.56 -3.09 3.36
CA CYS A 104 -2.80 -2.15 2.27
C CYS A 104 -1.67 -2.19 1.22
N ILE A 105 -0.42 -2.21 1.68
CA ILE A 105 0.75 -2.28 0.79
C ILE A 105 0.81 -3.63 0.05
N ARG A 106 0.52 -4.74 0.74
CA ARG A 106 0.48 -6.08 0.12
C ARG A 106 -0.61 -6.16 -0.96
N ALA A 107 -1.80 -5.61 -0.69
CA ALA A 107 -2.87 -5.54 -1.69
C ALA A 107 -2.46 -4.70 -2.92
N ARG A 108 -1.82 -3.55 -2.70
CA ARG A 108 -1.29 -2.70 -3.78
C ARG A 108 -0.22 -3.40 -4.62
N ALA A 109 0.65 -4.17 -3.97
CA ALA A 109 1.69 -4.97 -4.64
C ALA A 109 1.07 -6.14 -5.43
N SER A 110 0.09 -6.84 -4.85
CA SER A 110 -0.66 -7.91 -5.51
C SER A 110 -1.30 -7.40 -6.81
N GLU A 111 -2.03 -6.29 -6.75
CA GLU A 111 -2.67 -5.69 -7.93
C GLU A 111 -1.64 -5.38 -9.04
N TYR A 112 -0.50 -4.80 -8.66
CA TYR A 112 0.58 -4.49 -9.61
C TYR A 112 1.23 -5.75 -10.22
N GLN A 113 1.37 -6.82 -9.45
CA GLN A 113 2.03 -8.07 -9.87
C GLN A 113 1.10 -9.02 -10.63
N GLY A 114 -0.10 -8.57 -11.03
CA GLY A 114 -1.06 -9.39 -11.75
C GLY A 114 -2.00 -10.18 -10.84
N TYR A 115 -2.38 -9.60 -9.70
CA TYR A 115 -3.31 -10.15 -8.71
C TYR A 115 -2.81 -11.45 -8.07
N VAL A 116 -1.53 -11.47 -7.68
CA VAL A 116 -0.96 -12.58 -6.91
C VAL A 116 -1.73 -12.74 -5.61
N ASP A 117 -2.09 -13.97 -5.26
CA ASP A 117 -2.79 -14.27 -4.00
C ASP A 117 -1.96 -13.79 -2.80
N LEU A 118 -2.61 -13.06 -1.89
CA LEU A 118 -1.99 -12.56 -0.67
C LEU A 118 -1.46 -13.69 0.21
N GLU A 119 -2.04 -14.89 0.15
CA GLU A 119 -1.54 -16.05 0.91
C GLU A 119 -0.21 -16.59 0.34
N MET A 120 0.05 -16.36 -0.94
CA MET A 120 1.28 -16.77 -1.63
C MET A 120 2.40 -15.73 -1.47
N MET A 121 2.09 -14.53 -0.99
CA MET A 121 3.08 -13.48 -0.73
C MET A 121 3.72 -13.70 0.65
N GLU A 122 5.05 -13.80 0.68
CA GLU A 122 5.80 -13.78 1.95
C GLU A 122 5.50 -12.51 2.78
N SER A 123 5.82 -12.58 4.07
CA SER A 123 5.68 -11.43 4.96
C SER A 123 6.55 -10.26 4.49
N LEU A 124 6.02 -9.03 4.59
CA LEU A 124 6.78 -7.82 4.26
C LEU A 124 7.98 -7.68 5.21
N GLN A 125 9.14 -7.33 4.65
CA GLN A 125 10.39 -7.20 5.38
C GLN A 125 10.95 -5.79 5.29
N VAL A 126 11.47 -5.29 6.42
CA VAL A 126 12.30 -4.07 6.46
C VAL A 126 13.73 -4.50 6.72
N THR A 127 14.67 -4.04 5.90
CA THR A 127 16.10 -4.33 6.04
C THR A 127 16.87 -3.02 6.21
N ARG A 128 17.84 -3.02 7.12
CA ARG A 128 18.79 -1.92 7.34
C ARG A 128 20.22 -2.43 7.43
#